data_AF-A0A937F9V1-F1
#
_entry.id   AF-A0A937F9V1-F1
#
_cell.length_a   1.000
_cell.length_b   1.000
_cell.length_c   1.000
_cell.angle_alpha   90.00
_cell.angle_beta   90.00
_cell.angle_gamma   90.00
#
_symmetry.space_group_name_H-M   'P 1'
#
loop_
_entity.id
_entity.type
_entity.pdbx_description
1 polymer ?
#
loop_
_entity_poly.entity_id
_entity_poly.type
_entity_poly.pdbx_seq_one_letter_code
_entity_poly.pdbx_strand_id
1 'polypeptide(L)'
;MTEKIDNIQTLIKINVEANEGYRTAASCVNDGLLSTFLNNNAIKRKEFAAKLMEKAKLKEVKSGLSSDLHKVWMEIKSAPKKFNGKAVLEECEKGEKHALKEYDKVLSGKDFPKDLADILEIQKREIKSNLEEISSLKKEQKEEDANRNRETPVP
;
A
#
# COMPACT_ATOMS: atom_id res chain seq x y z
N MET A 1 3.48 8.54 -27.63
CA MET A 1 3.56 7.09 -27.31
C MET A 1 4.36 6.85 -26.01
N THR A 2 5.46 7.56 -25.78
CA THR A 2 6.32 7.50 -24.58
C THR A 2 5.58 7.78 -23.27
N GLU A 3 4.75 8.82 -23.25
CA GLU A 3 4.03 9.27 -22.04
C GLU A 3 3.05 8.22 -21.48
N LYS A 4 2.48 7.33 -22.32
CA LYS A 4 1.63 6.23 -21.85
C LYS A 4 2.46 5.17 -21.13
N ILE A 5 3.63 4.85 -21.68
CA ILE A 5 4.56 3.89 -21.09
C ILE A 5 5.10 4.43 -19.76
N ASP A 6 5.44 5.72 -19.70
CA ASP A 6 5.91 6.36 -18.46
C ASP A 6 4.84 6.35 -17.35
N ASN A 7 3.58 6.57 -17.71
CA ASN A 7 2.46 6.45 -16.76
C ASN A 7 2.33 5.01 -16.21
N ILE A 8 2.41 3.99 -17.07
CA ILE A 8 2.33 2.60 -16.62
C ILE A 8 3.56 2.22 -15.79
N GLN A 9 4.75 2.66 -16.16
CA GLN A 9 5.96 2.46 -15.36
C GLN A 9 5.85 3.10 -13.98
N THR A 10 5.21 4.28 -13.89
CA THR A 10 4.92 4.93 -12.61
C THR A 10 4.03 4.06 -11.73
N LEU A 11 2.94 3.50 -12.27
CA LEU A 11 2.04 2.62 -11.51
C LEU A 11 2.71 1.29 -11.13
N ILE A 12 3.55 0.74 -12.01
CA ILE A 12 4.34 -0.45 -11.69
C ILE A 12 5.27 -0.16 -10.51
N LYS A 13 5.99 0.95 -10.54
CA LYS A 13 6.89 1.37 -9.46
C LYS A 13 6.14 1.51 -8.13
N ILE A 14 4.99 2.19 -8.12
CA ILE A 14 4.15 2.35 -6.92
C ILE A 14 3.73 0.99 -6.35
N ASN A 15 3.37 0.03 -7.20
CA ASN A 15 3.00 -1.31 -6.74
C ASN A 15 4.20 -2.08 -6.19
N VAL A 16 5.39 -1.95 -6.78
CA VAL A 16 6.62 -2.56 -6.25
C VAL A 16 6.99 -1.97 -4.88
N GLU A 17 6.96 -0.65 -4.77
CA GLU A 17 7.17 0.07 -3.51
C GLU A 17 6.15 -0.35 -2.45
N ALA A 18 4.86 -0.42 -2.80
CA ALA A 18 3.83 -0.88 -1.89
C ALA A 18 4.04 -2.35 -1.46
N ASN A 19 4.47 -3.24 -2.36
CA ASN A 19 4.81 -4.62 -2.01
C ASN A 19 5.87 -4.68 -0.91
N GLU A 20 6.98 -3.97 -1.08
CA GLU A 20 8.07 -3.94 -0.10
C GLU A 20 7.62 -3.31 1.21
N GLY A 21 6.81 -2.25 1.13
CA GLY A 21 6.24 -1.59 2.28
C GLY A 21 5.34 -2.52 3.09
N TYR A 22 4.39 -3.21 2.46
CA TYR A 22 3.52 -4.16 3.14
C TYR A 22 4.27 -5.36 3.74
N ARG A 23 5.31 -5.88 3.08
CA ARG A 23 6.16 -6.93 3.67
C ARG A 23 6.86 -6.43 4.92
N THR A 24 7.34 -5.19 4.88
CA THR A 24 8.01 -4.58 6.01
C THR A 24 7.02 -4.32 7.15
N ALA A 25 5.85 -3.76 6.85
CA ALA A 25 4.73 -3.59 7.76
C ALA A 25 4.41 -4.89 8.52
N ALA A 26 4.24 -5.99 7.78
CA ALA A 26 3.89 -7.28 8.35
C ALA A 26 4.92 -7.82 9.34
N SER A 27 6.20 -7.49 9.15
CA SER A 27 7.29 -7.85 10.07
C SER A 27 7.38 -6.98 11.32
N CYS A 28 6.72 -5.82 11.32
CA CYS A 28 6.78 -4.84 12.41
C CYS A 28 5.63 -4.97 13.41
N VAL A 29 4.62 -5.80 13.13
CA VAL A 29 3.44 -6.01 13.97
C VAL A 29 3.52 -7.35 14.71
N ASN A 30 2.94 -7.41 15.91
CA ASN A 30 2.85 -8.65 16.70
C ASN A 30 1.51 -9.37 16.54
N ASP A 31 0.49 -8.70 16.00
CA ASP A 31 -0.81 -9.28 15.75
C ASP A 31 -0.76 -10.18 14.51
N GLY A 32 -1.08 -11.46 14.68
CA GLY A 32 -1.00 -12.46 13.61
C GLY A 32 -2.02 -12.24 12.49
N LEU A 33 -3.22 -11.75 12.81
CA LEU A 33 -4.25 -11.45 11.82
C LEU A 33 -3.84 -10.23 11.00
N LEU A 34 -3.36 -9.17 11.66
CA LEU A 34 -2.85 -7.97 10.99
C LEU A 34 -1.62 -8.29 10.13
N SER A 35 -0.69 -9.11 10.63
CA SER A 35 0.48 -9.55 9.84
C SER A 35 0.05 -10.31 8.57
N THR A 36 -0.97 -11.17 8.70
CA THR A 36 -1.54 -11.93 7.57
C THR A 36 -2.19 -10.99 6.55
N PHE A 37 -3.01 -10.05 7.02
CA PHE A 37 -3.63 -9.02 6.20
C PHE A 37 -2.60 -8.19 5.41
N LEU A 38 -1.53 -7.74 6.07
CA LEU A 38 -0.46 -6.98 5.43
C LEU A 38 0.31 -7.82 4.40
N ASN A 39 0.62 -9.09 4.69
CA ASN A 39 1.26 -9.98 3.72
C ASN A 39 0.39 -10.25 2.49
N ASN A 40 -0.92 -10.42 2.67
CA ASN A 40 -1.85 -10.59 1.56
C ASN A 40 -1.85 -9.35 0.64
N ASN A 41 -1.83 -8.16 1.23
CA ASN A 41 -1.69 -6.92 0.47
C ASN A 41 -0.35 -6.82 -0.26
N ALA A 42 0.75 -7.26 0.35
CA ALA A 42 2.02 -7.35 -0.36
C ALA A 42 1.90 -8.22 -1.62
N ILE A 43 1.30 -9.41 -1.51
CA ILE A 43 1.13 -10.34 -2.64
C ILE A 43 0.29 -9.68 -3.75
N LYS A 44 -0.87 -9.09 -3.41
CA LYS A 44 -1.71 -8.37 -4.37
C LYS A 44 -0.94 -7.28 -5.13
N ARG A 45 -0.13 -6.49 -4.42
CA ARG A 45 0.69 -5.43 -5.03
C ARG A 45 1.72 -5.98 -6.01
N LYS A 46 2.37 -7.10 -5.68
CA LYS A 46 3.28 -7.80 -6.61
C LYS A 46 2.55 -8.27 -7.87
N GLU A 47 1.36 -8.85 -7.72
CA GLU A 47 0.53 -9.31 -8.83
C GLU A 47 0.08 -8.15 -9.72
N PHE A 48 -0.24 -6.99 -9.14
CA PHE A 48 -0.60 -5.80 -9.89
C PHE A 48 0.54 -5.31 -10.78
N ALA A 49 1.75 -5.22 -10.21
CA ALA A 49 2.96 -4.86 -10.96
C ALA A 49 3.23 -5.85 -12.11
N ALA A 50 3.14 -7.16 -11.85
CA ALA A 50 3.34 -8.21 -12.86
C ALA A 50 2.34 -8.09 -14.02
N LYS A 51 1.05 -7.91 -13.71
CA LYS A 51 0.00 -7.78 -14.72
C LYS A 51 0.17 -6.54 -15.60
N LEU A 52 0.60 -5.42 -15.01
CA LEU A 52 0.90 -4.20 -15.77
C LEU A 52 2.14 -4.35 -16.66
N MET A 53 3.21 -4.99 -16.15
CA MET A 53 4.41 -5.29 -16.95
C MET A 53 4.08 -6.16 -18.16
N GLU A 54 3.33 -7.23 -17.96
CA GLU A 54 2.86 -8.13 -19.02
C GLU A 54 2.05 -7.36 -20.06
N LYS A 55 1.05 -6.59 -19.60
CA LYS A 55 0.14 -5.88 -20.51
C LYS A 55 0.83 -4.80 -21.33
N ALA A 56 1.79 -4.10 -20.72
CA ALA A 56 2.57 -3.06 -21.38
C ALA A 56 3.78 -3.60 -22.15
N LYS A 57 4.01 -4.93 -22.16
CA LYS A 57 5.17 -5.59 -22.78
C LYS A 57 6.50 -5.01 -22.29
N LEU A 58 6.57 -4.66 -21.01
CA LEU A 58 7.78 -4.12 -20.38
C LEU A 58 8.65 -5.26 -19.86
N LYS A 59 9.95 -5.21 -20.16
CA LYS A 59 10.93 -6.19 -19.68
C LYS A 59 11.52 -5.83 -18.32
N GLU A 60 11.49 -4.56 -17.97
CA GLU A 60 12.04 -4.04 -16.72
C GLU A 60 11.23 -2.83 -16.23
N VAL A 61 11.24 -2.65 -14.91
CA VAL A 61 10.78 -1.41 -14.27
C VAL A 61 11.95 -0.43 -14.32
N LYS A 62 11.70 0.82 -14.70
CA LYS A 62 12.74 1.87 -14.59
C LYS A 62 13.27 1.86 -13.16
N SER A 63 14.59 1.75 -13.03
CA SER A 63 15.26 1.72 -11.74
C SER A 63 14.99 3.01 -10.97
N GLY A 64 14.71 2.84 -9.68
CA GLY A 64 14.44 3.95 -8.77
C GLY A 64 13.35 3.57 -7.80
N LEU A 65 13.65 2.73 -6.82
CA LEU A 65 12.88 2.71 -5.58
C LEU A 65 13.07 4.07 -4.90
N SER A 66 11.99 4.69 -4.44
CA SER A 66 12.06 5.93 -3.67
C SER A 66 12.84 5.68 -2.38
N SER A 67 13.89 6.48 -2.16
CA SER A 67 14.66 6.48 -0.91
C SER A 67 13.80 6.82 0.31
N ASP A 68 12.65 7.50 0.12
CA ASP A 68 11.81 7.96 1.21
C ASP A 68 11.01 6.82 1.86
N LEU A 69 10.63 5.82 1.07
CA LEU A 69 9.96 4.62 1.59
C LEU A 69 10.88 3.89 2.58
N HIS A 70 12.16 3.74 2.25
CA HIS A 70 13.12 3.09 3.13
C HIS A 70 13.27 3.80 4.47
N LYS A 71 13.24 5.13 4.52
CA LYS A 71 13.38 5.89 5.77
C LYS A 71 12.19 5.66 6.70
N VAL A 72 10.96 5.80 6.17
CA VAL A 72 9.72 5.58 6.93
C VAL A 72 9.70 4.20 7.56
N TRP A 73 10.06 3.15 6.80
CA TRP A 73 10.07 1.79 7.35
C TRP A 73 11.20 1.54 8.36
N MET A 74 12.34 2.21 8.22
CA MET A 74 13.41 2.13 9.22
C MET A 74 12.99 2.75 10.56
N GLU A 75 12.28 3.87 10.52
CA GLU A 75 11.71 4.49 11.72
C GLU A 75 10.71 3.54 12.42
N ILE A 76 9.80 2.92 11.66
CA ILE A 76 8.85 1.93 12.20
C ILE A 76 9.58 0.73 12.81
N LYS A 77 10.62 0.20 12.15
CA LYS A 77 11.40 -0.93 12.66
C LYS A 77 12.11 -0.61 13.98
N SER A 78 12.49 0.64 14.18
CA SER A 78 13.16 1.10 15.40
C SER A 78 12.20 1.32 16.59
N ALA A 79 10.90 1.42 16.32
CA ALA A 79 9.89 1.64 17.35
C ALA A 79 9.63 0.37 18.20
N PRO A 80 9.31 0.51 19.51
CA PRO A 80 9.01 -0.64 20.36
C PRO A 80 7.78 -1.40 19.85
N LYS A 81 7.91 -2.71 19.62
CA LYS A 81 6.89 -3.58 19.00
C LYS A 81 5.47 -3.47 19.58
N LYS A 82 5.31 -3.05 20.84
CA LYS A 82 4.01 -2.87 21.51
C LYS A 82 3.17 -1.73 20.91
N PHE A 83 3.78 -0.77 20.21
CA PHE A 83 3.10 0.44 19.70
C PHE A 83 2.95 0.49 18.17
N ASN A 84 3.33 -0.58 17.47
CA ASN A 84 3.56 -0.51 16.03
C ASN A 84 2.29 -0.63 15.17
N GLY A 85 1.21 -1.26 15.66
CA GLY A 85 0.00 -1.53 14.86
C GLY A 85 -0.59 -0.26 14.23
N LYS A 86 -0.81 0.77 15.05
CA LYS A 86 -1.42 2.03 14.61
C LYS A 86 -0.50 2.81 13.67
N ALA A 87 0.79 2.90 13.99
CA ALA A 87 1.77 3.59 13.17
C ALA A 87 1.91 2.90 11.79
N VAL A 88 1.93 1.57 11.77
CA VAL A 88 1.94 0.78 10.54
C VAL A 88 0.69 1.02 9.70
N LEU A 89 -0.50 0.95 10.30
CA LEU A 89 -1.76 1.20 9.59
C LEU A 89 -1.83 2.63 9.05
N GLU A 90 -1.30 3.62 9.77
CA GLU A 90 -1.26 5.01 9.32
C GLU A 90 -0.36 5.19 8.08
N GLU A 91 0.82 4.58 8.06
CA GLU A 91 1.70 4.64 6.88
C GLU A 91 1.13 3.84 5.70
N CYS A 92 0.51 2.69 5.94
CA CYS A 92 -0.22 1.97 4.91
C CYS A 92 -1.36 2.83 4.32
N GLU A 93 -2.14 3.51 5.16
CA GLU A 93 -3.22 4.41 4.71
C GLU A 93 -2.69 5.56 3.84
N LYS A 94 -1.57 6.19 4.22
CA LYS A 94 -0.90 7.23 3.42
C LYS A 94 -0.45 6.69 2.06
N GLY A 95 0.15 5.50 2.05
CA GLY A 95 0.57 4.80 0.84
C GLY A 95 -0.59 4.49 -0.11
N GLU A 96 -1.72 3.98 0.41
CA GLU A 96 -2.90 3.69 -0.41
C GLU A 96 -3.52 4.97 -1.00
N LYS A 97 -3.62 6.04 -0.21
CA LYS A 97 -4.10 7.35 -0.70
C LYS A 97 -3.20 7.90 -1.81
N HIS A 98 -1.89 7.79 -1.64
CA HIS A 98 -0.95 8.18 -2.68
C HIS A 98 -1.15 7.34 -3.94
N ALA A 99 -1.25 6.02 -3.81
CA ALA A 99 -1.49 5.13 -4.95
C ALA A 99 -2.78 5.49 -5.69
N LEU A 100 -3.92 5.67 -5.00
CA LEU A 100 -5.18 6.07 -5.64
C LEU A 100 -5.03 7.36 -6.45
N LYS A 101 -4.37 8.37 -5.88
CA LYS A 101 -4.13 9.64 -6.57
C LYS A 101 -3.34 9.46 -7.87
N GLU A 102 -2.34 8.59 -7.88
CA GLU A 102 -1.56 8.32 -9.09
C GLU A 102 -2.35 7.49 -10.12
N TYR A 103 -3.15 6.51 -9.68
CA TYR A 103 -4.07 5.81 -10.58
C TYR A 103 -5.11 6.76 -11.20
N ASP A 104 -5.70 7.65 -10.40
CA ASP A 104 -6.64 8.68 -10.87
C ASP A 104 -6.00 9.59 -11.92
N LYS A 105 -4.79 10.10 -11.66
CA LYS A 105 -4.05 10.90 -12.62
C LYS A 105 -3.82 10.16 -13.93
N VAL A 106 -3.35 8.91 -13.85
CA VAL A 106 -3.07 8.09 -15.03
C VAL A 106 -4.34 7.84 -15.84
N LEU A 107 -5.44 7.46 -15.20
CA LEU A 107 -6.73 7.17 -15.83
C LEU A 107 -7.41 8.44 -16.40
N SER A 108 -7.30 9.59 -15.73
CA SER A 108 -7.89 10.85 -16.18
C SER A 108 -7.28 11.39 -17.48
N GLY A 109 -6.05 10.98 -17.79
CA GLY A 109 -5.27 11.63 -18.83
C GLY A 109 -5.42 11.07 -20.24
N LYS A 110 -5.93 9.84 -20.47
CA LYS A 110 -5.64 9.12 -21.74
C LYS A 110 -6.65 8.06 -22.18
N ASP A 111 -6.79 7.92 -23.50
CA ASP A 111 -7.29 6.72 -24.19
C ASP A 111 -6.29 5.55 -24.06
N PHE A 112 -6.39 4.77 -22.99
CA PHE A 112 -5.74 3.46 -22.96
C PHE A 112 -6.52 2.47 -23.82
N PRO A 113 -5.85 1.47 -24.41
CA PRO A 113 -6.54 0.28 -24.90
C PRO A 113 -7.49 -0.25 -23.82
N LYS A 114 -8.72 -0.61 -24.22
CA LYS A 114 -9.81 -0.97 -23.29
C LYS A 114 -9.37 -2.00 -22.25
N ASP A 115 -8.65 -3.02 -22.70
CA ASP A 115 -8.13 -4.10 -21.87
C ASP A 115 -7.13 -3.63 -20.80
N LEU A 116 -6.30 -2.62 -21.08
CA LEU A 116 -5.42 -2.00 -20.09
C LEU A 116 -6.21 -1.07 -19.16
N ALA A 117 -7.16 -0.29 -19.67
CA ALA A 117 -8.04 0.55 -18.86
C ALA A 117 -8.82 -0.28 -17.84
N ASP A 118 -9.40 -1.41 -18.26
CA ASP A 118 -10.13 -2.34 -17.39
C ASP A 118 -9.24 -2.87 -16.25
N ILE A 119 -7.96 -3.19 -16.54
CA ILE A 119 -7.00 -3.62 -15.52
C ILE A 119 -6.72 -2.50 -14.50
N LEU A 120 -6.51 -1.27 -14.98
CA LEU A 120 -6.23 -0.13 -14.12
C LEU A 120 -7.41 0.20 -13.21
N GLU A 121 -8.63 0.17 -13.73
CA GLU A 121 -9.86 0.39 -12.96
C GLU A 121 -10.09 -0.70 -11.91
N ILE A 122 -9.83 -1.97 -12.25
CA ILE A 122 -9.91 -3.09 -11.29
C ILE A 122 -8.89 -2.88 -10.16
N GLN A 123 -7.63 -2.61 -10.49
CA GLN A 123 -6.59 -2.39 -9.48
C GLN A 123 -6.90 -1.19 -8.59
N LYS A 124 -7.37 -0.07 -9.17
CA LYS A 124 -7.80 1.11 -8.41
C LYS A 124 -8.93 0.78 -7.44
N ARG A 125 -9.93 0.00 -7.86
CA ARG A 125 -11.04 -0.42 -6.98
C ARG A 125 -10.55 -1.27 -5.82
N GLU A 126 -9.64 -2.22 -6.07
CA GLU A 126 -9.04 -3.05 -5.02
C GLU A 126 -8.22 -2.21 -4.03
N ILE A 127 -7.42 -1.26 -4.50
CA ILE A 127 -6.67 -0.31 -3.66
C ILE A 127 -7.64 0.50 -2.79
N LYS A 128 -8.76 0.96 -3.36
CA LYS A 128 -9.78 1.71 -2.61
C LYS A 128 -10.42 0.85 -1.53
N SER A 129 -10.79 -0.39 -1.84
CA SER A 129 -11.35 -1.33 -0.87
C SER A 129 -10.37 -1.60 0.27
N ASN A 130 -9.09 -1.79 -0.05
CA ASN A 130 -8.04 -2.00 0.95
C ASN A 130 -7.83 -0.76 1.83
N LEU A 131 -7.91 0.46 1.27
CA LEU A 131 -7.87 1.70 2.05
C LEU A 131 -9.02 1.79 3.07
N GLU A 132 -10.22 1.37 2.67
CA GLU A 132 -11.40 1.33 3.56
C GLU A 132 -11.22 0.31 4.69
N GLU A 133 -10.63 -0.86 4.39
CA GLU A 133 -10.30 -1.88 5.38
C GLU A 133 -9.23 -1.40 6.38
N ILE A 134 -8.13 -0.82 5.89
CA ILE A 134 -7.08 -0.20 6.74
C ILE A 134 -7.67 0.88 7.63
N SER A 135 -8.57 1.71 7.10
CA SER A 135 -9.22 2.77 7.85
C SER A 135 -10.11 2.23 8.97
N SER A 136 -10.74 1.07 8.75
CA SER A 136 -11.57 0.38 9.74
C SER A 136 -10.72 -0.23 10.85
N LEU A 137 -9.68 -0.99 10.49
CA LEU A 137 -8.71 -1.56 11.45
C LEU A 137 -8.06 -0.47 12.33
N LYS A 138 -7.77 0.70 11.76
CA LYS A 138 -7.20 1.83 12.51
C LYS A 138 -8.18 2.41 13.54
N LYS A 139 -9.48 2.42 13.23
CA LYS A 139 -10.51 2.87 14.17
C LYS A 139 -10.66 1.88 15.32
N GLU A 140 -10.70 0.59 15.01
CA GLU A 140 -10.77 -0.50 15.99
C GLU A 140 -9.60 -0.42 16.99
N GLN A 141 -8.36 -0.31 16.51
CA GLN A 141 -7.19 -0.17 17.40
C GLN A 141 -7.26 1.09 18.28
N LYS A 142 -7.79 2.21 17.76
CA LYS A 142 -7.96 3.44 18.54
C LYS A 142 -9.00 3.26 19.65
N GLU A 143 -10.06 2.50 19.40
CA GLU A 143 -11.11 2.19 20.38
C GLU A 143 -10.60 1.24 21.46
N GLU A 144 -9.84 0.21 21.10
CA GLU A 144 -9.20 -0.71 22.04
C GLU A 144 -8.21 0.01 22.97
N ASP A 145 -7.35 0.89 22.43
CA ASP A 145 -6.42 1.69 23.22
C ASP A 145 -7.17 2.63 24.19
N ALA A 146 -8.27 3.22 23.73
CA ALA A 146 -9.11 4.08 24.57
C ALA A 146 -9.81 3.32 25.69
N ASN A 147 -10.27 2.08 25.42
CA ASN A 147 -10.91 1.25 26.44
C ASN A 147 -9.89 0.75 27.49
N ARG A 148 -8.71 0.30 27.05
CA ARG A 148 -7.64 -0.14 27.96
C ARG A 148 -7.23 0.95 28.95
N ASN A 149 -7.15 2.21 28.51
CA ASN A 149 -6.83 3.34 29.40
C ASN A 149 -7.94 3.69 30.39
N ARG A 150 -9.19 3.25 30.15
CA ARG A 150 -10.31 3.43 31.10
C ARG A 150 -10.34 2.35 32.17
N GLU A 151 -9.86 1.14 31.86
CA GLU A 151 -9.94 -0.04 32.73
C GLU A 151 -8.77 -0.17 33.71
N THR A 152 -7.68 0.59 33.54
CA THR A 152 -6.60 0.68 34.55
C THR A 152 -6.82 1.89 35.46
N PRO A 153 -7.32 1.73 36.70
CA PRO A 153 -7.31 2.83 37.64
C PRO A 153 -5.86 3.14 37.99
N VAL A 154 -5.47 4.41 37.83
CA VAL A 154 -4.21 4.92 38.39
C VAL A 154 -4.28 4.69 39.91
N PRO A 155 -3.32 3.96 40.51
CA PRO A 155 -3.26 3.83 41.97
C PRO A 155 -2.99 5.17 42.65
#